data_AF-X1UTV4-F1
#
_entry.id   AF-X1UTV4-F1
#
_cell.length_a   1.000
_cell.length_b   1.000
_cell.length_c   1.000
_cell.angle_alpha   90.00
_cell.angle_beta   90.00
_cell.angle_gamma   90.00
#
_symmetry.space_group_name_H-M   'P 1'
#
loop_
_entity.id
_entity.type
_entity.pdbx_description
1 polymer ?
#
loop_
_entity_poly.entity_id
_entity_poly.type
_entity_poly.pdbx_seq_one_letter_code
_entity_poly.pdbx_strand_id
1 'polypeptide(L)'
;MAYKPKKVLKDTFASVLTSGLEAIEEEALPIASEELKKIELPPDMPEFYKEQLKKAAGGGKFIQAAALLPYAIGAVLGLALAPVAPFAEWAGMPLRRLLDTYRLDPASVTRLWLRGFPDEDRKEEWWDDLRAQGWSDDRVNAAKELAHFLPSPADAIAFLAHEVFEPEMIEKYGLDSEFEALDLTLPRKIGMTDEMSLNYWRNHWTHASWMQIVE
;
A
#
# COMPACT_ATOMS: atom_id res chain seq x y z
N MET A 1 -10.75 12.55 -7.00
CA MET A 1 -11.28 12.44 -8.40
C MET A 1 -11.64 10.98 -8.70
N ALA A 2 -12.92 10.61 -8.78
CA ALA A 2 -13.32 9.21 -9.02
C ALA A 2 -12.92 8.75 -10.44
N TYR A 3 -11.91 7.88 -10.54
CA TYR A 3 -11.43 7.34 -11.80
C TYR A 3 -12.50 6.45 -12.46
N LYS A 4 -13.26 7.01 -13.41
CA LYS A 4 -14.08 6.23 -14.33
C LYS A 4 -13.18 5.78 -15.49
N PRO A 5 -12.83 4.49 -15.62
CA PRO A 5 -12.06 4.04 -16.78
C PRO A 5 -12.85 4.37 -18.05
N LYS A 6 -12.26 5.20 -18.93
CA LYS A 6 -12.86 5.56 -20.22
C LYS A 6 -13.16 4.26 -20.98
N LYS A 7 -14.38 4.15 -21.53
CA LYS A 7 -14.89 2.97 -22.28
C LYS A 7 -13.86 2.36 -23.24
N VAL A 8 -13.07 3.22 -23.89
CA VAL A 8 -11.95 2.86 -24.79
C VAL A 8 -10.91 1.94 -24.15
N LEU A 9 -10.58 2.11 -22.86
CA LEU A 9 -9.60 1.27 -22.16
C LEU A 9 -10.12 -0.15 -21.90
N LYS A 10 -11.43 -0.29 -21.63
CA LYS A 10 -12.08 -1.60 -21.46
C LYS A 10 -12.13 -2.37 -22.77
N ASP A 11 -12.49 -1.69 -23.85
CA ASP A 11 -12.63 -2.31 -25.17
C ASP A 11 -11.24 -2.74 -25.73
N THR A 12 -10.21 -1.92 -25.52
CA THR A 12 -8.83 -2.25 -25.91
C THR A 12 -8.24 -3.39 -25.08
N PHE A 13 -8.49 -3.41 -23.76
CA PHE A 13 -8.04 -4.50 -22.90
C PHE A 13 -8.75 -5.81 -23.23
N ALA A 14 -10.06 -5.77 -23.48
CA ALA A 14 -10.85 -6.92 -23.88
C ALA A 14 -10.34 -7.51 -25.21
N SER A 15 -10.04 -6.67 -26.21
CA SER A 15 -9.54 -7.15 -27.51
C SER A 15 -8.14 -7.76 -27.40
N VAL A 16 -7.23 -7.15 -26.62
CA VAL A 16 -5.89 -7.72 -26.38
C VAL A 16 -5.98 -9.06 -25.65
N LEU A 17 -6.92 -9.20 -24.71
CA LEU A 17 -7.13 -10.45 -23.98
C LEU A 17 -7.72 -11.55 -24.89
N THR A 18 -8.68 -11.21 -25.76
CA THR A 18 -9.29 -12.16 -26.70
C THR A 18 -8.30 -12.59 -27.77
N SER A 19 -7.58 -11.66 -28.38
CA SER A 19 -6.54 -12.00 -29.37
C SER A 19 -5.38 -12.79 -28.75
N GLY A 20 -5.03 -12.53 -27.48
CA GLY A 20 -4.05 -13.32 -26.76
C GLY A 20 -4.53 -14.75 -26.44
N LEU A 21 -5.81 -14.92 -26.12
CA LEU A 21 -6.43 -16.23 -25.89
C LEU A 21 -6.57 -17.04 -27.20
N GLU A 22 -6.98 -16.38 -28.29
CA GLU A 22 -7.10 -17.00 -29.61
C GLU A 22 -5.73 -17.47 -30.13
N ALA A 23 -4.67 -16.67 -29.97
CA ALA A 23 -3.31 -17.06 -30.34
C ALA A 23 -2.80 -18.29 -29.55
N ILE A 24 -3.17 -18.40 -28.27
CA ILE A 24 -2.85 -19.58 -27.44
C ILE A 24 -3.65 -20.81 -27.91
N GLU A 25 -4.92 -20.63 -28.27
CA GLU A 25 -5.79 -21.71 -28.73
C GLU A 25 -5.36 -22.25 -30.11
N GLU A 26 -4.92 -21.38 -31.01
CA GLU A 26 -4.58 -21.75 -32.39
C GLU A 26 -3.16 -22.33 -32.53
N GLU A 27 -2.17 -21.81 -31.79
CA GLU A 27 -0.77 -22.25 -31.91
C GLU A 27 -0.33 -23.19 -30.79
N ALA A 28 -0.67 -22.90 -29.54
CA ALA A 28 -0.09 -23.62 -28.40
C ALA A 28 -0.80 -24.93 -28.08
N LEU A 29 -2.13 -25.02 -28.25
CA LEU A 29 -2.89 -26.24 -27.99
C LEU A 29 -2.54 -27.41 -28.92
N PRO A 30 -2.44 -27.25 -30.26
CA PRO A 30 -2.06 -28.36 -31.13
C PRO A 30 -0.64 -28.86 -30.82
N ILE A 31 0.31 -27.95 -30.56
CA ILE A 31 1.68 -28.29 -30.16
C ILE A 31 1.70 -29.03 -28.81
N ALA A 32 0.99 -28.51 -27.81
CA ALA A 32 0.88 -29.17 -26.51
C ALA A 32 0.23 -30.55 -26.62
N SER A 33 -0.77 -30.72 -27.48
CA SER A 33 -1.44 -32.01 -27.72
C SER A 33 -0.56 -33.03 -28.44
N GLU A 34 0.35 -32.58 -29.29
CA GLU A 34 1.29 -33.43 -30.01
C GLU A 34 2.47 -33.83 -29.10
N GLU A 35 2.99 -32.89 -28.30
CA GLU A 35 4.07 -33.15 -27.35
C GLU A 35 3.60 -34.01 -26.16
N LEU A 36 2.35 -33.84 -25.69
CA LEU A 36 1.77 -34.73 -24.66
C LEU A 36 1.69 -36.20 -25.10
N LYS A 37 1.63 -36.49 -26.41
CA LYS A 37 1.66 -37.87 -26.94
C LYS A 37 3.09 -38.45 -26.98
N LYS A 38 4.11 -37.59 -26.96
CA LYS A 38 5.53 -37.96 -27.03
C LYS A 38 6.21 -38.06 -25.66
N ILE A 39 5.55 -37.56 -24.60
CA ILE A 39 6.08 -37.66 -23.23
C ILE A 39 5.99 -39.12 -22.76
N GLU A 40 7.14 -39.81 -22.78
CA GLU A 40 7.33 -41.03 -22.01
C GLU A 40 7.44 -40.66 -20.52
N LEU A 41 6.58 -41.26 -19.70
CA LEU A 41 6.50 -40.93 -18.27
C LEU A 41 7.77 -41.37 -17.54
N PRO A 42 8.38 -40.50 -16.70
CA PRO A 42 9.57 -40.84 -15.93
C PRO A 42 9.37 -42.10 -15.05
N PRO A 43 10.38 -42.98 -14.96
CA PRO A 43 10.27 -44.26 -14.25
C PRO A 43 10.06 -44.11 -12.74
N ASP A 44 10.47 -42.99 -12.17
CA ASP A 44 10.41 -42.60 -10.75
C ASP A 44 9.15 -41.79 -10.38
N MET A 45 8.23 -41.59 -11.33
CA MET A 45 6.95 -40.92 -11.07
C MET A 45 6.13 -41.71 -10.02
N PRO A 46 5.60 -41.06 -8.97
CA PRO A 46 4.79 -41.73 -7.96
C PRO A 46 3.61 -42.45 -8.60
N GLU A 47 3.34 -43.69 -8.18
CA GLU A 47 2.35 -44.57 -8.83
C GLU A 47 0.95 -43.93 -8.96
N PHE A 48 0.59 -43.06 -8.00
CA PHE A 48 -0.63 -42.26 -8.07
C PHE A 48 -0.78 -41.50 -9.40
N TYR A 49 0.28 -40.84 -9.89
CA TYR A 49 0.24 -40.05 -11.11
C TYR A 49 0.29 -40.93 -12.37
N LYS A 50 1.04 -42.04 -12.34
CA LYS A 50 1.08 -43.03 -13.44
C LYS A 50 -0.28 -43.69 -13.65
N GLU A 51 -0.99 -43.99 -12.57
CA GLU A 51 -2.32 -44.62 -12.62
C GLU A 51 -3.40 -43.65 -13.13
N GLN A 52 -3.31 -42.37 -12.75
CA GLN A 52 -4.22 -41.31 -13.23
C GLN A 52 -4.05 -41.03 -14.73
N LEU A 53 -2.80 -41.00 -15.22
CA LEU A 53 -2.51 -40.78 -16.64
C LEU A 53 -2.91 -41.97 -17.53
N LYS A 54 -2.71 -43.21 -17.06
CA LYS A 54 -3.22 -44.42 -17.72
C LYS A 54 -4.76 -44.46 -17.76
N LYS A 55 -5.43 -44.04 -16.69
CA LYS A 55 -6.91 -43.93 -16.64
C LYS A 55 -7.43 -42.84 -17.58
N ALA A 56 -6.75 -41.70 -17.69
CA ALA A 56 -7.09 -40.63 -18.63
C ALA A 56 -6.94 -41.04 -20.11
N ALA A 57 -5.96 -41.88 -20.43
CA ALA A 57 -5.76 -42.42 -21.78
C ALA A 57 -6.75 -43.56 -22.14
N GLY A 58 -7.32 -44.25 -21.15
CA GLY A 58 -8.00 -45.55 -21.33
C GLY A 58 -9.52 -45.55 -21.42
N GLY A 59 -10.24 -44.47 -21.13
CA GLY A 59 -11.70 -44.53 -21.25
C GLY A 59 -12.48 -43.38 -20.65
N GLY A 60 -13.05 -42.57 -21.54
CA GLY A 60 -14.39 -42.00 -21.43
C GLY A 60 -14.85 -41.54 -20.05
N LYS A 61 -14.49 -40.30 -19.69
CA LYS A 61 -15.42 -39.28 -19.18
C LYS A 61 -14.66 -37.96 -19.09
N PHE A 62 -15.04 -37.03 -19.96
CA PHE A 62 -14.63 -35.63 -20.05
C PHE A 62 -14.41 -34.91 -18.69
N ILE A 63 -15.10 -35.36 -17.63
CA ILE A 63 -15.03 -34.82 -16.26
C ILE A 63 -13.68 -35.08 -15.57
N GLN A 64 -12.98 -36.20 -15.83
CA GLN A 64 -11.66 -36.47 -15.22
C GLN A 64 -10.51 -35.81 -16.00
N ALA A 65 -10.64 -35.73 -17.33
CA ALA A 65 -9.76 -34.90 -18.15
C ALA A 65 -9.89 -33.42 -17.74
N ALA A 66 -11.11 -32.92 -17.51
CA ALA A 66 -11.37 -31.55 -17.04
C ALA A 66 -10.85 -31.25 -15.63
N ALA A 67 -10.61 -32.27 -14.79
CA ALA A 67 -10.01 -32.08 -13.46
C ALA A 67 -8.49 -31.94 -13.50
N LEU A 68 -7.83 -32.58 -14.48
CA LEU A 68 -6.37 -32.52 -14.69
C LEU A 68 -5.96 -31.44 -15.69
N LEU A 69 -6.88 -31.02 -16.58
CA LEU A 69 -6.65 -29.98 -17.58
C LEU A 69 -6.18 -28.66 -16.97
N PRO A 70 -6.72 -28.14 -15.84
CA PRO A 70 -6.26 -26.90 -15.24
C PRO A 70 -4.83 -27.00 -14.70
N TYR A 71 -4.41 -28.17 -14.22
CA TYR A 71 -3.05 -28.40 -13.72
C TYR A 71 -2.05 -28.61 -14.85
N ALA A 72 -2.44 -29.32 -15.91
CA ALA A 72 -1.62 -29.46 -17.11
C ALA A 72 -1.47 -28.13 -17.85
N ILE A 73 -2.56 -27.37 -18.01
CA ILE A 73 -2.54 -26.00 -18.55
C ILE A 73 -1.72 -25.09 -17.64
N GLY A 74 -1.87 -25.17 -16.32
CA GLY A 74 -1.08 -24.39 -15.36
C GLY A 74 0.41 -24.72 -15.39
N ALA A 75 0.78 -25.99 -15.56
CA ALA A 75 2.17 -26.43 -15.67
C ALA A 75 2.79 -26.03 -17.02
N VAL A 76 2.05 -26.16 -18.12
CA VAL A 76 2.49 -25.75 -19.46
C VAL A 76 2.58 -24.23 -19.56
N LEU A 77 1.59 -23.48 -19.07
CA LEU A 77 1.66 -22.02 -18.99
C LEU A 77 2.77 -21.57 -18.04
N GLY A 78 2.96 -22.22 -16.89
CA GLY A 78 4.04 -21.92 -15.96
C GLY A 78 5.42 -22.13 -16.56
N LEU A 79 5.64 -23.23 -17.29
CA LEU A 79 6.89 -23.53 -18.00
C LEU A 79 7.09 -22.67 -19.24
N ALA A 80 6.03 -22.33 -19.98
CA ALA A 80 6.08 -21.48 -21.17
C ALA A 80 6.32 -20.00 -20.79
N LEU A 81 5.81 -19.55 -19.65
CA LEU A 81 5.99 -18.19 -19.15
C LEU A 81 7.25 -18.02 -18.31
N ALA A 82 7.85 -19.08 -17.77
CA ALA A 82 9.08 -19.01 -16.96
C ALA A 82 10.27 -18.31 -17.65
N PRO A 83 10.56 -18.52 -18.95
CA PRO A 83 11.61 -17.79 -19.67
C PRO A 83 11.23 -16.33 -19.96
N VAL A 84 9.93 -16.04 -19.98
CA VAL A 84 9.37 -14.71 -20.29
C VAL A 84 9.14 -13.90 -19.01
N ALA A 85 9.09 -14.51 -17.84
CA ALA A 85 8.88 -13.83 -16.56
C ALA A 85 9.88 -12.66 -16.29
N PRO A 86 11.20 -12.80 -16.57
CA PRO A 86 12.12 -11.67 -16.45
C PRO A 86 11.83 -10.55 -17.46
N PHE A 87 11.39 -10.92 -18.68
CA PHE A 87 11.00 -9.97 -19.73
C PHE A 87 9.63 -9.33 -19.49
N ALA A 88 8.70 -10.03 -18.83
CA ALA A 88 7.40 -9.53 -18.44
C ALA A 88 7.53 -8.52 -17.28
N GLU A 89 8.46 -8.73 -16.35
CA GLU A 89 8.82 -7.71 -15.35
C GLU A 89 9.48 -6.49 -16.01
N TRP A 90 10.37 -6.70 -17.00
CA TRP A 90 10.99 -5.62 -17.76
C TRP A 90 9.96 -4.82 -18.60
N ALA A 91 9.06 -5.49 -19.32
CA ALA A 91 8.01 -4.86 -20.14
C ALA A 91 6.85 -4.30 -19.29
N GLY A 92 6.62 -4.88 -18.12
CA GLY A 92 5.61 -4.45 -17.16
C GLY A 92 5.99 -3.15 -16.47
N MET A 93 7.27 -2.83 -16.33
CA MET A 93 7.72 -1.63 -15.63
C MET A 93 7.30 -0.31 -16.34
N PRO A 94 7.45 -0.16 -17.67
CA PRO A 94 6.85 0.97 -18.41
C PRO A 94 5.33 1.06 -18.25
N LEU A 95 4.63 -0.09 -18.25
CA LEU A 95 3.18 -0.13 -18.09
C LEU A 95 2.75 0.26 -16.66
N ARG A 96 3.44 -0.25 -15.63
CA ARG A 96 3.24 0.13 -14.22
C ARG A 96 3.51 1.62 -13.98
N ARG A 97 4.51 2.19 -14.67
CA ARG A 97 4.80 3.63 -14.67
C ARG A 97 3.74 4.45 -15.42
N LEU A 98 3.16 3.92 -16.50
CA LEU A 98 2.10 4.59 -17.25
C LEU A 98 0.76 4.57 -16.49
N LEU A 99 0.51 3.49 -15.75
CA LEU A 99 -0.74 3.26 -15.02
C LEU A 99 -0.67 3.69 -13.54
N ASP A 100 0.46 4.24 -13.09
CA ASP A 100 0.74 4.62 -11.70
C ASP A 100 0.27 3.55 -10.69
N THR A 101 0.61 2.29 -10.96
CA THR A 101 0.13 1.17 -10.13
C THR A 101 0.70 1.18 -8.71
N TYR A 102 1.83 1.84 -8.52
CA TYR A 102 2.43 2.03 -7.20
C TYR A 102 1.72 3.17 -6.48
N ARG A 103 0.79 2.79 -5.62
CA ARG A 103 0.07 3.72 -4.75
C ARG A 103 0.83 3.97 -3.46
N LEU A 104 0.56 5.12 -2.86
CA LEU A 104 1.20 5.50 -1.60
C LEU A 104 0.63 4.68 -0.44
N ASP A 105 1.51 4.35 0.50
CA ASP A 105 1.09 3.78 1.76
C ASP A 105 0.42 4.83 2.65
N PRO A 106 -0.41 4.41 3.62
CA PRO A 106 -1.14 5.31 4.50
C PRO A 106 -0.25 6.31 5.26
N ALA A 107 0.92 5.88 5.74
CA ALA A 107 1.81 6.75 6.49
C ALA A 107 2.46 7.82 5.61
N SER A 108 2.74 7.50 4.35
CA SER A 108 3.18 8.51 3.37
C SER A 108 2.08 9.51 3.04
N VAL A 109 0.84 9.06 2.85
CA VAL A 109 -0.33 9.94 2.65
C VAL A 109 -0.51 10.89 3.85
N THR A 110 -0.49 10.36 5.07
CA THR A 110 -0.59 11.18 6.29
C THR A 110 0.49 12.27 6.36
N ARG A 111 1.74 11.93 6.01
CA ARG A 111 2.85 12.91 6.01
C ARG A 111 2.68 13.97 4.92
N LEU A 112 2.19 13.62 3.74
CA LEU A 112 1.90 14.60 2.68
C LEU A 112 0.76 15.53 3.09
N TRP A 113 -0.27 14.97 3.71
CA TRP A 113 -1.41 15.72 4.25
C TRP A 113 -0.98 16.75 5.29
N LEU A 114 -0.15 16.36 6.28
CA LEU A 114 0.41 17.30 7.27
C LEU A 114 1.27 18.41 6.62
N ARG A 115 1.97 18.09 5.53
CA ARG A 115 2.87 19.03 4.85
C ARG A 115 2.16 19.98 3.89
N GLY A 116 0.89 19.74 3.58
CA GLY A 116 0.13 20.51 2.59
C GLY A 116 0.63 20.29 1.16
N PHE A 117 1.24 19.14 0.84
CA PHE A 117 1.74 18.84 -0.51
C PHE A 117 0.66 18.17 -1.38
N PRO A 118 0.54 18.51 -2.67
CA PRO A 118 1.27 19.56 -3.40
C PRO A 118 0.74 20.97 -3.08
N ASP A 119 -0.51 21.07 -2.68
CA ASP A 119 -1.21 22.28 -2.26
C ASP A 119 -2.34 21.90 -1.30
N GLU A 120 -2.78 22.84 -0.46
CA GLU A 120 -3.80 22.60 0.58
C GLU A 120 -5.15 22.17 0.01
N ASP A 121 -5.50 22.65 -1.18
CA ASP A 121 -6.78 22.35 -1.84
C ASP A 121 -6.84 20.91 -2.36
N ARG A 122 -5.67 20.32 -2.68
CA ARG A 122 -5.58 18.98 -3.26
C ARG A 122 -5.19 17.88 -2.27
N LYS A 123 -4.94 18.20 -1.00
CA LYS A 123 -4.55 17.19 0.01
C LYS A 123 -5.57 16.07 0.20
N GLU A 124 -6.85 16.32 -0.09
CA GLU A 124 -7.91 15.29 -0.02
C GLU A 124 -7.84 14.26 -1.15
N GLU A 125 -7.14 14.56 -2.27
CA GLU A 125 -6.92 13.59 -3.34
C GLU A 125 -6.11 12.38 -2.88
N TRP A 126 -5.22 12.55 -1.91
CA TRP A 126 -4.43 11.44 -1.35
C TRP A 126 -5.30 10.48 -0.52
N TRP A 127 -6.32 10.99 0.17
CA TRP A 127 -7.27 10.16 0.91
C TRP A 127 -8.21 9.40 -0.03
N ASP A 128 -8.59 10.01 -1.16
CA ASP A 128 -9.33 9.32 -2.22
C ASP A 128 -8.57 8.11 -2.77
N ASP A 129 -7.24 8.22 -2.91
CA ASP A 129 -6.42 7.10 -3.35
C ASP A 129 -6.45 5.93 -2.33
N LEU A 130 -6.34 6.22 -1.03
CA LEU A 130 -6.50 5.20 0.02
C LEU A 130 -7.89 4.57 0.01
N ARG A 131 -8.95 5.35 -0.20
CA ARG A 131 -10.32 4.81 -0.37
C ARG A 131 -10.38 3.85 -1.56
N ALA A 132 -9.75 4.22 -2.68
CA ALA A 132 -9.65 3.36 -3.85
C ALA A 132 -8.78 2.11 -3.63
N GLN A 133 -7.95 2.08 -2.57
CA GLN A 133 -7.22 0.90 -2.10
C GLN A 133 -8.04 0.04 -1.11
N GLY A 134 -9.27 0.46 -0.74
CA GLY A 134 -10.16 -0.27 0.15
C GLY A 134 -10.19 0.25 1.60
N TRP A 135 -9.66 1.44 1.88
CA TRP A 135 -9.82 2.07 3.18
C TRP A 135 -11.24 2.61 3.37
N SER A 136 -11.85 2.31 4.53
CA SER A 136 -13.12 2.93 4.92
C SER A 136 -12.89 4.36 5.41
N ASP A 137 -13.96 5.18 5.40
CA ASP A 137 -13.89 6.56 5.91
C ASP A 137 -13.47 6.59 7.40
N ASP A 138 -13.93 5.63 8.21
CA ASP A 138 -13.50 5.50 9.61
C ASP A 138 -11.99 5.30 9.74
N ARG A 139 -11.38 4.48 8.86
CA ARG A 139 -9.93 4.25 8.87
C ARG A 139 -9.15 5.47 8.38
N VAL A 140 -9.70 6.19 7.40
CA VAL A 140 -9.13 7.47 6.94
C VAL A 140 -9.14 8.49 8.07
N ASN A 141 -10.27 8.64 8.78
CA ASN A 141 -10.37 9.54 9.91
C ASN A 141 -9.44 9.12 11.06
N ALA A 142 -9.33 7.82 11.35
CA ALA A 142 -8.37 7.31 12.32
C ALA A 142 -6.91 7.61 11.92
N ALA A 143 -6.57 7.55 10.62
CA ALA A 143 -5.24 7.90 10.13
C ALA A 143 -4.95 9.41 10.22
N LYS A 144 -5.97 10.26 10.04
CA LYS A 144 -5.88 11.71 10.27
C LYS A 144 -5.65 12.00 11.75
N GLU A 145 -6.37 11.34 12.65
CA GLU A 145 -6.18 11.49 14.09
C GLU A 145 -4.79 11.01 14.53
N LEU A 146 -4.35 9.84 14.05
CA LEU A 146 -3.02 9.28 14.33
C LEU A 146 -1.88 10.16 13.80
N ALA A 147 -2.15 11.03 12.85
CA ALA A 147 -1.19 12.00 12.34
C ALA A 147 -0.79 13.03 13.40
N HIS A 148 -1.68 13.31 14.35
CA HIS A 148 -1.45 14.33 15.36
C HIS A 148 -0.40 13.83 16.36
N PHE A 149 0.59 14.68 16.58
CA PHE A 149 1.71 14.40 17.46
C PHE A 149 1.23 14.39 18.91
N LEU A 150 1.56 13.32 19.62
CA LEU A 150 1.41 13.21 21.07
C LEU A 150 2.79 13.32 21.74
N PRO A 151 2.85 13.92 22.95
CA PRO A 151 4.11 14.08 23.66
C PRO A 151 4.69 12.72 24.05
N SER A 152 6.01 12.66 24.21
CA SER A 152 6.63 11.48 24.79
C SER A 152 6.17 11.28 26.23
N PRO A 153 6.28 10.07 26.82
CA PRO A 153 5.97 9.88 28.23
C PRO A 153 6.75 10.83 29.15
N ALA A 154 8.01 11.14 28.81
CA ALA A 154 8.82 12.08 29.57
C ALA A 154 8.27 13.52 29.48
N ASP A 155 7.90 13.96 28.28
CA ASP A 155 7.29 15.28 28.07
C ASP A 155 5.94 15.37 28.78
N ALA A 156 5.11 14.31 28.73
CA ALA A 156 3.83 14.27 29.41
C ALA A 156 3.99 14.40 30.94
N ILE A 157 4.98 13.72 31.52
CA ILE A 157 5.31 13.89 32.95
C ILE A 157 5.85 15.30 33.22
N ALA A 158 6.67 15.85 32.34
CA ALA A 158 7.16 17.22 32.47
C ALA A 158 5.99 18.22 32.44
N PHE A 159 5.01 18.05 31.57
CA PHE A 159 3.81 18.91 31.52
C PHE A 159 2.98 18.83 32.80
N LEU A 160 3.00 17.70 33.50
CA LEU A 160 2.31 17.55 34.78
C LEU A 160 3.12 18.11 35.95
N ALA A 161 4.45 18.09 35.86
CA ALA A 161 5.35 18.59 36.89
C ALA A 161 5.57 20.10 36.78
N HIS A 162 5.52 20.62 35.56
CA HIS A 162 5.55 22.04 35.25
C HIS A 162 4.12 22.57 35.21
N GLU A 163 3.96 23.87 35.39
CA GLU A 163 2.67 24.54 35.57
C GLU A 163 1.87 24.69 34.24
N VAL A 164 2.04 23.77 33.29
CA VAL A 164 1.46 23.78 31.94
C VAL A 164 -0.07 23.75 31.95
N PHE A 165 -0.66 23.13 32.97
CA PHE A 165 -2.10 22.96 33.12
C PHE A 165 -2.68 23.76 34.30
N GLU A 166 -1.91 24.67 34.89
CA GLU A 166 -2.31 25.44 36.08
C GLU A 166 -2.60 26.90 35.71
N PRO A 167 -3.88 27.30 35.51
CA PRO A 167 -4.23 28.63 34.99
C PRO A 167 -3.67 29.78 35.83
N GLU A 168 -3.70 29.64 37.17
CA GLU A 168 -3.18 30.66 38.08
C GLU A 168 -1.68 30.90 37.89
N MET A 169 -0.92 29.84 37.59
CA MET A 169 0.52 29.91 37.39
C MET A 169 0.87 30.39 35.97
N ILE A 170 0.09 29.97 34.96
CA ILE A 170 0.19 30.48 33.59
C ILE A 170 0.04 32.00 33.58
N GLU A 171 -0.96 32.53 34.27
CA GLU A 171 -1.19 33.97 34.38
C GLU A 171 -0.09 34.65 35.20
N LYS A 172 0.23 34.12 36.38
CA LYS A 172 1.21 34.72 37.30
C LYS A 172 2.61 34.84 36.69
N TYR A 173 3.05 33.84 35.95
CA TYR A 173 4.38 33.81 35.33
C TYR A 173 4.36 34.20 33.85
N GLY A 174 3.18 34.44 33.27
CA GLY A 174 3.03 34.78 31.86
C GLY A 174 3.54 33.67 30.95
N LEU A 175 3.22 32.40 31.22
CA LEU A 175 3.74 31.26 30.44
C LEU A 175 3.28 31.26 28.97
N ASP A 176 2.22 31.99 28.66
CA ASP A 176 1.71 32.18 27.29
C ASP A 176 2.32 33.40 26.59
N SER A 177 3.21 34.14 27.26
CA SER A 177 3.84 35.33 26.69
C SER A 177 4.52 35.00 25.38
N GLU A 178 4.34 35.87 24.38
CA GLU A 178 4.93 35.77 23.04
C GLU A 178 4.46 34.59 22.18
N PHE A 179 3.62 33.68 22.70
CA PHE A 179 3.17 32.50 21.94
C PHE A 179 2.45 32.87 20.65
N GLU A 180 1.58 33.89 20.68
CA GLU A 180 0.84 34.36 19.51
C GLU A 180 1.72 34.93 18.40
N ALA A 181 2.97 35.31 18.70
CA ALA A 181 3.92 35.81 17.72
C ALA A 181 4.67 34.67 16.98
N LEU A 182 4.52 33.43 17.43
CA LEU A 182 5.21 32.28 16.85
C LEU A 182 4.60 31.87 15.51
N ASP A 183 5.47 31.55 14.56
CA ASP A 183 5.07 30.85 13.34
C ASP A 183 4.96 29.34 13.60
N LEU A 184 3.72 28.88 13.79
CA LEU A 184 3.40 27.47 14.01
C LEU A 184 3.40 26.62 12.73
N THR A 185 3.81 27.17 11.58
CA THR A 185 3.84 26.44 10.30
C THR A 185 4.67 25.16 10.39
N LEU A 186 5.86 25.20 11.00
CA LEU A 186 6.72 24.03 11.11
C LEU A 186 6.16 22.97 12.08
N PRO A 187 5.76 23.32 13.33
CA PRO A 187 5.06 22.40 14.24
C PRO A 187 3.85 21.71 13.60
N ARG A 188 2.99 22.46 12.90
CA ARG A 188 1.81 21.89 12.21
C ARG A 188 2.21 20.85 11.16
N LYS A 189 3.29 21.08 10.41
CA LYS A 189 3.79 20.15 9.38
C LYS A 189 4.36 18.84 9.93
N ILE A 190 4.64 18.78 11.23
CA ILE A 190 5.04 17.55 11.92
C ILE A 190 3.90 16.91 12.73
N GLY A 191 2.68 17.43 12.60
CA GLY A 191 1.50 16.91 13.28
C GLY A 191 1.20 17.56 14.62
N MET A 192 1.99 18.53 15.07
CA MET A 192 1.74 19.22 16.32
C MET A 192 0.54 20.17 16.17
N THR A 193 -0.49 19.97 16.98
CA THR A 193 -1.64 20.88 17.04
C THR A 193 -1.22 22.19 17.70
N ASP A 194 -2.03 23.24 17.52
CA ASP A 194 -1.77 24.54 18.16
C ASP A 194 -1.81 24.40 19.69
N GLU A 195 -2.73 23.59 20.22
CA GLU A 195 -2.80 23.25 21.64
C GLU A 195 -1.53 22.53 22.12
N MET A 196 -1.05 21.53 21.37
CA MET A 196 0.16 20.81 21.74
C MET A 196 1.39 21.73 21.68
N SER A 197 1.45 22.61 20.68
CA SER A 197 2.49 23.63 20.56
C SER A 197 2.48 24.58 21.76
N LEU A 198 1.29 24.97 22.24
CA LEU A 198 1.13 25.78 23.45
C LEU A 198 1.59 25.05 24.70
N ASN A 199 1.30 23.76 24.84
CA ASN A 199 1.75 22.98 25.99
C ASN A 199 3.28 22.84 26.01
N TYR A 200 3.90 22.57 24.85
CA TYR A 200 5.36 22.58 24.74
C TYR A 200 5.95 23.97 25.01
N TRP A 201 5.26 25.04 24.60
CA TRP A 201 5.64 26.39 24.96
C TRP A 201 5.56 26.59 26.47
N ARG A 202 4.44 26.35 27.14
CA ARG A 202 4.38 26.49 28.60
C ARG A 202 5.48 25.69 29.33
N ASN A 203 5.79 24.50 28.81
CA ASN A 203 6.82 23.63 29.36
C ASN A 203 8.27 24.10 29.12
N HIS A 204 8.52 24.93 28.10
CA HIS A 204 9.88 25.39 27.78
C HIS A 204 10.41 26.41 28.80
N TRP A 205 9.52 27.06 29.54
CA TRP A 205 9.86 27.94 30.65
C TRP A 205 10.36 27.12 31.84
N THR A 206 11.65 26.84 31.85
CA THR A 206 12.29 26.13 32.97
C THR A 206 13.01 27.10 33.89
N HIS A 207 12.86 26.90 35.20
CA HIS A 207 13.68 27.58 36.19
C HIS A 207 15.15 27.20 35.98
N ALA A 208 16.06 28.17 36.12
CA ALA A 208 17.49 27.89 36.10
C ALA A 208 17.81 26.85 37.18
N SER A 209 18.59 25.83 36.80
CA SER A 209 19.00 24.83 37.77
C SER A 209 19.87 25.49 38.83
N TRP A 210 19.78 25.03 40.09
CA TRP A 210 20.57 25.60 41.19
C TRP A 210 22.06 25.72 40.82
N MET A 211 22.61 24.69 40.16
CA MET A 211 24.00 24.66 39.69
C MET A 211 24.38 25.80 38.73
N GLN A 212 23.43 26.34 37.96
CA GLN A 212 23.66 27.46 37.03
C GLN A 212 23.65 28.83 37.72
N ILE A 213 23.16 28.93 38.96
CA ILE A 213 23.00 30.20 39.68
C ILE A 213 24.16 30.46 40.65
N VAL A 214 24.87 29.43 41.11
CA VAL A 214 25.90 29.53 42.18
C VAL A 214 27.36 29.63 41.69
N GLU A 215 27.60 29.83 40.38
CA GLU A 215 28.93 30.20 39.84
C GLU A 215 29.13 31.72 39.81
#